data_AF-A0A3B9GNM4-F1
#
_entry.id   AF-A0A3B9GNM4-F1
#
_cell.length_a   1.000
_cell.length_b   1.000
_cell.length_c   1.000
_cell.angle_alpha   90.00
_cell.angle_beta   90.00
_cell.angle_gamma   90.00
#
_symmetry.space_group_name_H-M   'P 1'
#
loop_
_entity.id
_entity.type
_entity.pdbx_description
1 polymer ?
#
loop_
_entity_poly.entity_id
_entity_poly.type
_entity_poly.pdbx_seq_one_letter_code
_entity_poly.pdbx_strand_id
1 'polypeptide(L)'
;ILKLFYNELAIEMVFICLVTGRTDEAQKLYTADLRKYVNTFSRTQSGKQRIAFTAKLLLDNNPEEAQKLLCNLKERQNQYLLQGETLMDVEIMEWLWNKHSCPDNPSFTTIQ
;
A
#
# COMPACT_ATOMS: atom_id res chain seq x y z
N ILE A 1 3.80 -12.55 20.23
CA ILE A 1 4.91 -12.32 19.26
C ILE A 1 4.63 -13.02 17.93
N LEU A 2 4.46 -14.35 17.87
CA LEU A 2 4.22 -15.06 16.60
C LEU A 2 3.04 -14.53 15.77
N LYS A 3 1.92 -14.18 16.42
CA LYS A 3 0.76 -13.57 15.72
C LYS A 3 1.07 -12.23 15.06
N LEU A 4 1.97 -11.44 15.65
CA LEU A 4 2.41 -10.17 15.08
C LEU A 4 3.15 -10.42 13.77
N PHE A 5 4.15 -11.31 13.79
CA PHE A 5 4.90 -11.68 12.59
C PHE A 5 4.02 -12.29 11.50
N TYR A 6 3.06 -13.13 11.88
CA TYR A 6 2.08 -13.67 10.93
C TYR A 6 1.29 -12.56 10.23
N ASN A 7 0.78 -11.58 10.99
CA ASN A 7 0.03 -10.47 10.42
C ASN A 7 0.89 -9.62 9.47
N GLU A 8 2.14 -9.33 9.86
CA GLU A 8 3.09 -8.60 9.01
C GLU A 8 3.34 -9.31 7.68
N LEU A 9 3.65 -10.61 7.73
CA LEU A 9 3.88 -11.42 6.52
C LEU A 9 2.62 -11.51 5.64
N ALA A 10 1.46 -11.74 6.25
CA ALA A 10 0.20 -11.86 5.52
C ALA A 10 -0.14 -10.55 4.78
N ILE A 11 0.15 -9.40 5.38
CA ILE A 11 -0.11 -8.10 4.78
C ILE A 11 0.85 -7.79 3.64
N GLU A 12 2.13 -8.12 3.77
CA GLU A 12 3.07 -7.99 2.63
C GLU A 12 2.71 -8.96 1.49
N MET A 13 2.18 -10.15 1.80
CA MET A 13 1.63 -11.02 0.75
C MET A 13 0.42 -10.39 0.05
N VAL A 14 -0.49 -9.73 0.80
CA VAL A 14 -1.61 -8.97 0.22
C VAL A 14 -1.09 -7.91 -0.74
N PHE A 15 -0.07 -7.14 -0.34
CA PHE A 15 0.55 -6.14 -1.21
C PHE A 15 1.06 -6.74 -2.52
N ILE A 16 1.85 -7.80 -2.41
CA ILE A 16 2.44 -8.48 -3.56
C ILE A 16 1.34 -8.99 -4.48
N CYS A 17 0.29 -9.60 -3.95
CA CYS A 17 -0.87 -10.02 -4.73
C CYS A 17 -1.51 -8.85 -5.49
N LEU A 18 -1.75 -7.72 -4.83
CA LEU A 18 -2.34 -6.53 -5.46
C LEU A 18 -1.47 -5.97 -6.59
N VAL A 19 -0.19 -5.73 -6.36
CA VAL A 19 0.70 -5.11 -7.38
C VAL A 19 1.04 -6.06 -8.53
N THR A 20 0.86 -7.37 -8.35
CA THR A 20 1.01 -8.38 -9.41
C THR A 20 -0.30 -8.73 -10.11
N GLY A 21 -1.40 -8.03 -9.81
CA GLY A 21 -2.70 -8.24 -10.46
C GLY A 21 -3.46 -9.49 -9.98
N ARG A 22 -3.00 -10.16 -8.92
CA ARG A 22 -3.67 -11.30 -8.27
C ARG A 22 -4.71 -10.80 -7.26
N THR A 23 -5.70 -10.07 -7.76
CA THR A 23 -6.71 -9.38 -6.95
C THR A 23 -7.65 -10.36 -6.23
N ASP A 24 -7.96 -11.52 -6.84
CA ASP A 24 -8.78 -12.56 -6.22
C ASP A 24 -8.09 -13.18 -4.99
N GLU A 25 -6.79 -13.45 -5.08
CA GLU A 25 -5.98 -13.91 -3.95
C GLU A 25 -5.85 -12.82 -2.89
N ALA A 26 -5.63 -11.57 -3.31
CA ALA A 26 -5.60 -10.43 -2.39
C ALA A 26 -6.93 -10.28 -1.62
N GLN A 27 -8.08 -10.46 -2.30
CA GLN A 27 -9.39 -10.38 -1.66
C GLN A 27 -9.60 -11.48 -0.61
N LYS A 28 -9.13 -12.70 -0.90
CA LYS A 28 -9.20 -13.82 0.06
C LYS A 28 -8.28 -13.61 1.26
N LEU A 29 -7.06 -13.12 1.01
CA LEU A 29 -6.06 -12.89 2.06
C LEU A 29 -6.40 -11.67 2.91
N TYR A 30 -6.96 -10.60 2.33
CA TYR A 30 -7.19 -9.33 3.02
C TYR A 30 -8.52 -9.28 3.79
N THR A 31 -8.62 -10.20 4.75
CA THR A 31 -9.78 -10.38 5.63
C THR A 31 -10.09 -9.14 6.47
N ALA A 32 -11.29 -9.10 7.05
CA ALA A 32 -11.71 -8.01 7.93
C ALA A 32 -10.75 -7.79 9.11
N ASP A 33 -10.18 -8.86 9.68
CA ASP A 33 -9.22 -8.78 10.78
C ASP A 33 -7.89 -8.15 10.34
N LEU A 34 -7.38 -8.52 9.16
CA LEU A 34 -6.16 -7.92 8.62
C LEU A 34 -6.38 -6.47 8.18
N ARG A 35 -7.56 -6.15 7.62
CA ARG A 35 -7.95 -4.76 7.33
C ARG A 35 -7.98 -3.91 8.60
N LYS A 36 -8.59 -4.44 9.68
CA LYS A 36 -8.60 -3.77 10.99
C LYS A 36 -7.19 -3.58 11.54
N TYR A 37 -6.34 -4.59 11.44
CA TYR A 37 -4.94 -4.50 11.84
C TYR A 37 -4.20 -3.39 11.07
N VAL A 38 -4.30 -3.37 9.73
CA VAL A 38 -3.71 -2.30 8.90
C VAL A 38 -4.20 -0.93 9.33
N ASN A 39 -5.51 -0.75 9.48
CA ASN A 39 -6.10 0.54 9.85
C ASN A 39 -5.70 1.02 11.26
N THR A 40 -5.43 0.08 12.18
CA THR A 40 -4.98 0.41 13.53
C THR A 40 -3.60 1.05 13.53
N PHE A 41 -2.70 0.57 12.66
CA PHE A 41 -1.29 0.97 12.63
C PHE A 41 -0.94 1.92 11.48
N SER A 42 -1.85 2.16 10.54
CA SER A 42 -1.62 3.05 9.39
C SER A 42 -1.21 4.45 9.83
N ARG A 43 -1.68 4.99 10.94
CA ARG A 43 -1.28 6.34 11.38
C ARG A 43 0.18 6.47 11.83
N THR A 44 0.84 5.36 12.19
CA THR A 44 2.18 5.38 12.78
C THR A 44 3.21 4.57 11.99
N GLN A 45 2.78 3.78 11.00
CA GLN A 45 3.66 2.98 10.15
C GLN A 45 3.36 3.25 8.67
N SER A 46 4.34 3.80 7.95
CA SER A 46 4.25 4.09 6.51
C SER A 46 3.87 2.85 5.70
N GLY A 47 4.45 1.69 6.04
CA GLY A 47 4.14 0.43 5.35
C GLY A 47 2.66 0.08 5.43
N LYS A 48 2.00 0.33 6.58
CA LYS A 48 0.54 0.09 6.71
C LYS A 48 -0.29 1.11 5.92
N GLN A 49 0.19 2.35 5.78
CA GLN A 49 -0.45 3.31 4.86
C GLN A 49 -0.32 2.85 3.40
N ARG A 50 0.85 2.35 2.98
CA ARG A 50 1.06 1.79 1.63
C ARG A 50 0.07 0.67 1.32
N ILE A 51 -0.18 -0.23 2.27
CA ILE A 51 -1.16 -1.31 2.10
C ILE A 51 -2.57 -0.77 1.97
N ALA A 52 -2.97 0.12 2.88
CA ALA A 52 -4.30 0.73 2.86
C ALA A 52 -4.54 1.48 1.53
N PHE A 53 -3.54 2.25 1.08
CA PHE A 53 -3.52 2.93 -0.20
C PHE A 53 -3.71 1.95 -1.36
N THR A 54 -2.89 0.89 -1.41
CA THR A 54 -2.89 -0.07 -2.52
C THR A 54 -4.23 -0.81 -2.59
N ALA A 55 -4.79 -1.18 -1.44
CA ALA A 55 -6.12 -1.80 -1.39
C ALA A 55 -7.21 -0.83 -1.83
N LYS A 56 -7.17 0.44 -1.41
CA LYS A 56 -8.14 1.45 -1.88
C LYS A 56 -8.07 1.65 -3.38
N LEU A 57 -6.87 1.71 -3.94
CA LEU A 57 -6.64 1.94 -5.35
C LEU A 57 -7.01 0.73 -6.22
N LEU A 58 -6.56 -0.47 -5.86
CA LEU A 58 -6.60 -1.64 -6.74
C LEU A 58 -7.67 -2.68 -6.40
N LEU A 59 -8.26 -2.61 -5.19
CA LEU A 59 -9.23 -3.61 -4.73
C LEU A 59 -10.60 -3.01 -4.47
N ASP A 60 -10.65 -1.90 -3.74
CA ASP A 60 -11.91 -1.25 -3.37
C ASP A 60 -12.42 -0.28 -4.47
N ASN A 61 -11.66 -0.07 -5.55
CA ASN A 61 -11.95 0.90 -6.63
C ASN A 61 -12.27 2.31 -6.09
N ASN A 62 -11.54 2.76 -5.07
CA ASN A 62 -11.73 4.06 -4.43
C ASN A 62 -10.45 4.92 -4.53
N PRO A 63 -10.19 5.49 -5.72
CA PRO A 63 -8.98 6.29 -5.96
C PRO A 63 -8.96 7.59 -5.16
N GLU A 64 -10.12 8.18 -4.81
CA GLU A 64 -10.18 9.40 -4.00
C GLU A 64 -9.57 9.18 -2.60
N GLU A 65 -9.98 8.10 -1.92
CA GLU A 65 -9.43 7.75 -0.62
C GLU A 65 -7.97 7.30 -0.72
N ALA A 66 -7.58 6.63 -1.80
CA ALA A 66 -6.18 6.32 -2.05
C ALA A 66 -5.34 7.61 -2.16
N GLN A 67 -5.79 8.61 -2.92
CA GLN A 67 -5.07 9.87 -3.05
C GLN A 67 -4.90 10.58 -1.71
N LYS A 68 -5.96 10.62 -0.88
CA LYS A 68 -5.89 11.19 0.47
C LYS A 68 -4.81 10.51 1.32
N LEU A 69 -4.68 9.19 1.25
CA LEU A 69 -3.65 8.45 1.98
C LEU A 69 -2.23 8.82 1.51
N LEU A 70 -2.02 8.95 0.20
CA LEU A 70 -0.74 9.38 -0.37
C LEU A 70 -0.38 10.81 0.06
N CYS A 71 -1.31 11.76 -0.05
CA CYS A 71 -1.09 13.14 0.38
C CYS A 71 -0.74 13.19 1.88
N ASN A 72 -1.51 12.50 2.72
CA ASN A 72 -1.28 12.43 4.16
C ASN A 72 0.10 11.85 4.52
N LEU A 73 0.56 10.81 3.80
CA LEU A 73 1.89 10.24 4.02
C LEU A 73 2.98 11.25 3.67
N LYS A 74 2.89 11.89 2.50
CA LYS A 74 3.86 12.90 2.05
C LYS A 74 3.98 14.08 3.00
N GLU A 75 2.86 14.59 3.51
CA GLU A 75 2.85 15.70 4.47
C GLU A 75 3.56 15.34 5.78
N ARG A 76 3.47 14.07 6.19
CA ARG A 76 4.00 13.59 7.47
C ARG A 76 5.29 12.80 7.34
N GLN A 77 5.83 12.61 6.14
CA GLN A 77 6.95 11.69 5.90
C GLN A 77 8.17 12.00 6.77
N ASN A 78 8.45 13.28 7.03
CA ASN A 78 9.58 13.73 7.86
C ASN A 78 9.38 13.48 9.37
N GLN A 79 8.19 13.05 9.79
CA GLN A 79 7.85 12.76 11.19
C GLN A 79 8.10 11.30 11.57
N TYR A 80 8.34 10.42 10.58
CA TYR A 80 8.61 9.02 10.83
C TYR A 80 10.06 8.80 11.26
N LEU A 81 10.30 7.84 12.15
CA LEU A 81 11.65 7.51 12.60
C LEU A 81 12.47 6.83 11.49
N LEU A 82 11.83 5.93 10.73
CA LEU A 82 12.48 5.12 9.69
C LEU A 82 12.32 5.80 8.33
N GLN A 83 13.14 6.83 8.11
CA GLN A 83 13.08 7.64 6.89
C GLN A 83 13.30 6.82 5.61
N GLY A 84 14.22 5.84 5.63
CA GLY A 84 14.46 4.97 4.46
C GLY A 84 13.22 4.18 4.04
N GLU A 85 12.50 3.59 4.98
CA GLU A 85 11.24 2.88 4.71
C GLU A 85 10.15 3.84 4.24
N THR A 86 10.03 4.99 4.91
CA THR A 86 8.98 5.97 4.62
C THR A 86 9.13 6.56 3.22
N LEU A 87 10.37 6.91 2.82
CA LEU A 87 10.65 7.43 1.47
C LEU A 87 10.35 6.39 0.40
N MET A 88 10.77 5.13 0.63
CA MET A 88 10.47 4.03 -0.28
C MET A 88 8.96 3.80 -0.42
N ASP A 89 8.19 3.84 0.68
CA ASP A 89 6.74 3.68 0.64
C ASP A 89 6.08 4.80 -0.17
N VAL A 90 6.53 6.06 -0.02
CA VAL A 90 6.05 7.19 -0.82
C VAL A 90 6.32 6.97 -2.30
N GLU A 91 7.56 6.63 -2.68
CA GLU A 91 7.93 6.41 -4.08
C GLU A 91 7.10 5.29 -4.73
N ILE A 92 6.90 4.18 -4.02
CA ILE A 92 6.07 3.07 -4.48
C ILE A 92 4.62 3.53 -4.69
N MET A 93 4.06 4.27 -3.74
CA MET A 93 2.68 4.75 -3.82
C MET A 93 2.49 5.77 -4.96
N GLU A 94 3.45 6.67 -5.17
CA GLU A 94 3.45 7.61 -6.31
C GLU A 94 3.55 6.87 -7.64
N TRP A 95 4.42 5.87 -7.74
CA TRP A 95 4.54 5.04 -8.94
C TRP A 95 3.22 4.32 -9.26
N LEU A 96 2.61 3.68 -8.26
CA LEU A 96 1.30 3.03 -8.43
C LEU A 96 0.21 4.05 -8.82
N TRP A 97 0.17 5.21 -8.16
CA TRP A 97 -0.78 6.27 -8.50
C TRP A 97 -0.63 6.70 -9.96
N ASN A 98 0.59 7.03 -10.39
CA ASN A 98 0.83 7.49 -11.76
C ASN A 98 0.50 6.42 -12.81
N LYS A 99 0.76 5.15 -12.50
CA LYS A 99 0.45 4.01 -13.37
C LYS A 99 -1.06 3.78 -13.56
N HIS A 100 -1.87 4.05 -12.53
CA HIS A 100 -3.30 3.73 -12.52
C HIS A 100 -4.22 4.94 -12.70
N SER A 101 -3.75 6.16 -12.43
CA SER A 101 -4.52 7.40 -12.55
C SER A 101 -4.34 8.12 -13.89
N CYS A 102 -3.35 7.73 -14.70
CA CYS A 102 -3.14 8.26 -16.05
C CYS A 102 -2.93 7.09 -17.03
N PRO A 103 -3.93 6.72 -17.85
CA PRO A 103 -3.83 5.56 -18.75
C PRO A 103 -2.81 5.73 -19.90
N ASP A 104 -2.27 6.93 -20.10
CA ASP A 104 -1.35 7.25 -21.21
C ASP A 104 0.13 7.43 -20.79
N ASN A 105 0.53 7.07 -19.57
CA ASN A 105 1.94 7.13 -19.21
C ASN A 105 2.64 5.83 -19.66
N PRO A 106 3.55 5.87 -20.68
CA PRO A 106 4.27 4.69 -21.10
C PRO A 106 5.09 4.19 -19.90
N SER A 107 4.64 3.06 -19.35
CA SER A 107 5.34 2.31 -18.33
C SER A 107 6.82 2.22 -18.67
N PHE A 108 7.67 2.73 -17.78
CA PHE A 108 9.08 2.40 -17.79
C PHE A 108 9.19 0.88 -17.79
N THR A 109 9.78 0.38 -18.87
CA THR A 109 10.03 -1.00 -19.21
C THR A 109 10.62 -1.74 -18.02
N THR A 110 10.11 -2.96 -17.80
CA THR A 110 10.75 -4.08 -17.13
C THR A 110 12.26 -3.90 -17.02
N ILE A 111 12.78 -3.87 -15.78
CA ILE A 111 14.20 -4.13 -15.54
C ILE A 111 14.44 -5.57 -16.02
N GLN A 112 15.11 -5.70 -17.17
CA GLN A 112 15.63 -6.96 -17.70
C GLN A 112 16.77 -7.48 -16.81
#